data_AF-A0A358NBY2-F1
#
_entry.id   AF-A0A358NBY2-F1
#
_cell.length_a   1.000
_cell.length_b   1.000
_cell.length_c   1.000
_cell.angle_alpha   90.00
_cell.angle_beta   90.00
_cell.angle_gamma   90.00
#
_symmetry.space_group_name_H-M   'P 1'
#
loop_
_entity.id
_entity.type
_entity.pdbx_description
1 polymer ?
#
loop_
_entity_poly.entity_id
_entity_poly.type
_entity_poly.pdbx_seq_one_letter_code
_entity_poly.pdbx_strand_id
1 'polypeptide(L)'
;MIIRFLNFLTAGRFWICKVWLLSLFAALSFSCVPAVFLDGLAWNQAYPLLPPAYELKAAQPLADTAELTIPADPGARSHGAKLTPRVLSAGCLFLAKQLNLHPYFPASLGGCLFLLSGIIVGYRITGDRNIALGTSLILAGLYVSNACFSMNFEPKPFDGIAIGVVALTLMLIDRPILFTGCAFLACWTDERAIMSLVLIGMTAWLLVNMDRNTRQNRCWMLIGAILSYVISRKLLEAIANWSPADFSMLGENLLTSTTYSQLAGWSCFEGGWILLAMAIWTSWQRRSPLVSLSILITVLGCVGSCLIVLDVSRASCFAFPLIFAALASLTPELQNHESSTPPKSSEQPSVRSETGKRPSKIRKKAKQEVKPQKRAHGDDFDANITASPTNALYGPVFLAALISLVSTNWEIIMATDISPLPTTLIWLIQSLSI
;
A
#
# COMPACT_ATOMS: atom_id res chain seq x y z
N MET A 1 -16.60 -2.75 25.16
CA MET A 1 -17.08 -3.49 23.97
C MET A 1 -16.09 -3.41 22.81
N ILE A 2 -15.69 -2.20 22.36
CA ILE A 2 -14.76 -2.00 21.24
C ILE A 2 -13.43 -2.75 21.40
N ILE A 3 -12.76 -2.66 22.55
CA ILE A 3 -11.48 -3.37 22.79
C ILE A 3 -11.64 -4.89 22.66
N ARG A 4 -12.74 -5.46 23.17
CA ARG A 4 -13.03 -6.90 23.02
C ARG A 4 -13.24 -7.30 21.56
N PHE A 5 -13.89 -6.45 20.78
CA PHE A 5 -14.07 -6.66 19.34
C PHE A 5 -12.74 -6.58 18.57
N LEU A 6 -11.89 -5.59 18.86
CA LEU A 6 -10.55 -5.50 18.28
C LEU A 6 -9.71 -6.74 18.60
N ASN A 7 -9.72 -7.18 19.87
CA ASN A 7 -9.02 -8.39 20.28
C ASN A 7 -9.57 -9.64 19.59
N PHE A 8 -10.89 -9.74 19.36
CA PHE A 8 -11.49 -10.82 18.60
C PHE A 8 -11.00 -10.86 17.14
N LEU A 9 -10.90 -9.70 16.50
CA LEU A 9 -10.42 -9.59 15.11
C LEU A 9 -8.95 -10.01 14.99
N THR A 10 -8.10 -9.53 15.90
CA THR A 10 -6.66 -9.77 15.88
C THR A 10 -6.23 -11.11 16.49
N ALA A 11 -7.15 -11.84 17.14
CA ALA A 11 -6.92 -13.16 17.70
C ALA A 11 -6.95 -14.30 16.67
N GLY A 12 -6.21 -15.38 16.97
CA GLY A 12 -6.22 -16.63 16.22
C GLY A 12 -5.33 -16.64 14.99
N ARG A 13 -5.40 -17.75 14.22
CA ARG A 13 -4.57 -17.99 13.02
C ARG A 13 -5.06 -17.21 11.78
N PHE A 14 -6.36 -16.96 11.68
CA PHE A 14 -6.99 -16.30 10.53
C PHE A 14 -7.22 -14.80 10.74
N TRP A 15 -6.45 -14.17 11.63
CA TRP A 15 -6.63 -12.75 11.97
C TRP A 15 -6.45 -11.83 10.75
N ILE A 16 -5.50 -12.15 9.85
CA ILE A 16 -5.29 -11.39 8.61
C ILE A 16 -6.55 -11.38 7.75
N CYS A 17 -7.21 -12.54 7.57
CA CYS A 17 -8.44 -12.64 6.80
C CYS A 17 -9.58 -11.85 7.45
N LYS A 18 -9.73 -11.94 8.78
CA LYS A 18 -10.76 -11.19 9.52
C LYS A 18 -10.57 -9.68 9.39
N VAL A 19 -9.35 -9.20 9.58
CA VAL A 19 -8.99 -7.79 9.44
C VAL A 19 -9.18 -7.33 8.00
N TRP A 20 -8.74 -8.13 7.03
CA TRP A 20 -8.87 -7.79 5.61
C TRP A 20 -10.33 -7.69 5.16
N LEU A 21 -11.20 -8.61 5.59
CA LEU A 21 -12.63 -8.53 5.34
C LEU A 21 -13.27 -7.30 5.98
N LEU A 22 -12.85 -6.94 7.21
CA LEU A 22 -13.32 -5.71 7.84
C LEU A 22 -12.87 -4.46 7.09
N SER A 23 -11.61 -4.39 6.67
CA SER A 23 -11.08 -3.25 5.90
C SER A 23 -11.77 -3.14 4.54
N LEU A 24 -12.06 -4.27 3.89
CA LEU A 24 -12.83 -4.30 2.66
C LEU A 24 -14.25 -3.81 2.90
N PHE A 25 -14.94 -4.32 3.93
CA PHE A 25 -16.26 -3.83 4.32
C PHE A 25 -16.24 -2.32 4.60
N ALA A 26 -15.23 -1.82 5.32
CA ALA A 26 -15.09 -0.40 5.63
C ALA A 26 -14.87 0.44 4.36
N ALA A 27 -13.97 0.02 3.47
CA ALA A 27 -13.73 0.71 2.20
C ALA A 27 -14.99 0.75 1.32
N LEU A 28 -15.72 -0.36 1.20
CA LEU A 28 -16.95 -0.45 0.42
C LEU A 28 -18.15 0.26 1.07
N SER A 29 -18.13 0.45 2.40
CA SER A 29 -19.23 1.11 3.10
C SER A 29 -19.04 2.62 3.21
N PHE A 30 -17.78 3.08 3.31
CA PHE A 30 -17.48 4.49 3.62
C PHE A 30 -16.73 5.23 2.52
N SER A 31 -16.06 4.52 1.61
CA SER A 31 -15.12 5.16 0.68
C SER A 31 -15.53 5.01 -0.79
N CYS A 32 -16.37 4.05 -1.15
CA CYS A 32 -16.74 3.80 -2.55
C CYS A 32 -18.04 3.03 -2.71
N VAL A 33 -18.76 3.26 -3.82
CA VAL A 33 -19.68 2.27 -4.36
C VAL A 33 -18.93 1.53 -5.46
N PRO A 34 -18.58 0.25 -5.28
CA PRO A 34 -17.74 -0.45 -6.25
C PRO A 34 -18.45 -0.60 -7.60
N ALA A 35 -17.84 -0.04 -8.65
CA ALA A 35 -18.43 0.04 -9.99
C ALA A 35 -18.80 -1.33 -10.57
N VAL A 36 -18.01 -2.36 -10.24
CA VAL A 36 -18.25 -3.77 -10.63
C VAL A 36 -19.62 -4.29 -10.17
N PHE A 37 -20.18 -3.75 -9.08
CA PHE A 37 -21.49 -4.16 -8.56
C PHE A 37 -22.64 -3.28 -9.07
N LEU A 38 -22.37 -2.03 -9.45
CA LEU A 38 -23.35 -1.11 -10.03
C LEU A 38 -23.61 -1.41 -11.50
N ASP A 39 -22.54 -1.64 -12.26
CA ASP A 39 -22.54 -1.53 -13.71
C ASP A 39 -22.47 -2.90 -14.41
N GLY A 40 -22.63 -3.98 -13.64
CA GLY A 40 -22.59 -5.37 -14.13
C GLY A 40 -21.21 -6.03 -14.04
N LEU A 41 -21.21 -7.37 -14.02
CA LEU A 41 -19.98 -8.16 -13.82
C LEU A 41 -19.20 -8.43 -15.12
N ALA A 42 -19.85 -8.30 -16.28
CA ALA A 42 -19.31 -8.65 -17.58
C ALA A 42 -18.86 -7.40 -18.37
N TRP A 43 -17.84 -7.56 -19.22
CA TRP A 43 -17.29 -6.47 -20.03
C TRP A 43 -18.36 -5.75 -20.87
N ASN A 44 -19.19 -6.53 -21.57
CA ASN A 44 -20.20 -6.00 -22.49
C ASN A 44 -21.43 -5.41 -21.79
N GLN A 45 -21.50 -5.50 -20.47
CA GLN A 45 -22.59 -4.95 -19.66
C GLN A 45 -22.17 -3.67 -18.93
N ALA A 46 -20.87 -3.33 -18.95
CA ALA A 46 -20.32 -2.18 -18.25
C ALA A 46 -20.83 -0.86 -18.83
N TYR A 47 -21.47 -0.05 -18.00
CA TYR A 47 -21.88 1.32 -18.31
C TYR A 47 -21.41 2.27 -17.20
N PRO A 48 -20.76 3.41 -17.49
CA PRO A 48 -20.49 3.95 -18.82
C PRO A 48 -19.38 3.21 -19.57
N LEU A 49 -19.38 3.36 -20.90
CA LEU A 49 -18.34 2.83 -21.77
C LEU A 49 -16.96 3.43 -21.42
N LEU A 50 -15.90 2.65 -21.66
CA LEU A 50 -14.53 3.12 -21.44
C LEU A 50 -14.19 4.26 -22.43
N PRO A 51 -13.29 5.19 -22.06
CA PRO A 51 -12.84 6.20 -22.99
C PRO A 51 -12.04 5.54 -24.14
N PRO A 52 -12.03 6.12 -25.36
CA PRO A 52 -11.44 5.50 -26.55
C PRO A 52 -10.00 5.02 -26.39
N ALA A 53 -9.17 5.76 -25.65
CA ALA A 53 -7.78 5.39 -25.39
C ALA A 53 -7.65 4.13 -24.51
N TYR A 54 -8.55 3.94 -23.55
CA TYR A 54 -8.59 2.72 -22.73
C TYR A 54 -9.13 1.53 -23.53
N GLU A 55 -10.13 1.74 -24.39
CA GLU A 55 -10.62 0.69 -25.29
C GLU A 55 -9.55 0.22 -26.27
N LEU A 56 -8.78 1.15 -26.84
CA LEU A 56 -7.64 0.84 -27.70
C LEU A 56 -6.60 0.01 -26.94
N LYS A 57 -6.22 0.43 -25.72
CA LYS A 57 -5.28 -0.34 -24.87
C LYS A 57 -5.82 -1.70 -24.43
N ALA A 58 -7.13 -1.82 -24.23
CA ALA A 58 -7.77 -3.09 -23.92
C ALA A 58 -7.77 -4.07 -25.10
N ALA A 59 -7.73 -3.57 -26.34
CA ALA A 59 -7.60 -4.39 -27.54
C ALA A 59 -6.13 -4.66 -27.92
N GLN A 60 -5.28 -3.64 -27.77
CA GLN A 60 -3.89 -3.62 -28.19
C GLN A 60 -3.02 -2.98 -27.09
N PRO A 61 -2.48 -3.77 -26.14
CA PRO A 61 -1.75 -3.23 -25.00
C PRO A 61 -0.54 -2.34 -25.34
N LEU A 62 0.10 -2.61 -26.48
CA LEU A 62 1.27 -1.89 -26.97
C LEU A 62 0.94 -0.74 -27.94
N ALA A 63 -0.35 -0.47 -28.20
CA ALA A 63 -0.75 0.61 -29.10
C ALA A 63 -0.29 1.98 -28.59
N ASP A 64 0.10 2.85 -29.51
CA ASP A 64 0.34 4.24 -29.19
C ASP A 64 -0.98 5.01 -29.13
N THR A 65 -1.35 5.47 -27.94
CA THR A 65 -2.57 6.23 -27.72
C THR A 65 -2.40 7.73 -28.00
N ALA A 66 -1.16 8.22 -28.21
CA ALA A 66 -0.91 9.62 -28.50
C ALA A 66 -1.37 10.04 -29.90
N GLU A 67 -1.50 9.09 -30.83
CA GLU A 67 -2.02 9.33 -32.18
C GLU A 67 -3.55 9.48 -32.22
N LEU A 68 -4.25 9.17 -31.12
CA LEU A 68 -5.71 9.32 -31.05
C LEU A 68 -6.11 10.81 -31.07
N THR A 69 -6.93 11.16 -32.05
CA THR A 69 -7.51 12.50 -32.21
C THR A 69 -8.87 12.67 -31.52
N ILE A 70 -9.33 11.64 -30.80
CA ILE A 70 -10.64 11.57 -30.14
C ILE A 70 -10.42 11.32 -28.64
N PRO A 71 -11.17 12.01 -27.75
CA PRO A 71 -12.20 13.04 -28.00
C PRO A 71 -11.59 14.39 -28.43
N ALA A 72 -12.42 15.33 -28.89
CA ALA A 72 -11.95 16.64 -29.37
C ALA A 72 -11.31 17.49 -28.24
N ASP A 73 -11.71 17.25 -26.99
CA ASP A 73 -11.19 17.96 -25.83
C ASP A 73 -9.67 17.79 -25.67
N PRO A 74 -8.89 18.89 -25.63
CA PRO A 74 -7.43 18.82 -25.51
C PRO A 74 -6.93 18.12 -24.24
N GLY A 75 -7.62 18.31 -23.10
CA GLY A 75 -7.22 17.72 -21.82
C GLY A 75 -7.39 16.21 -21.81
N ALA A 76 -8.53 15.73 -22.31
CA ALA A 76 -8.80 14.30 -22.48
C ALA A 76 -7.85 13.63 -23.48
N ARG A 77 -7.43 14.32 -24.55
CA ARG A 77 -6.38 13.81 -25.46
C ARG A 77 -5.02 13.72 -24.80
N SER A 78 -4.60 14.73 -24.05
CA SER A 78 -3.33 14.68 -23.30
C SER A 78 -3.35 13.52 -22.29
N HIS A 79 -4.48 13.31 -21.59
CA HIS A 79 -4.65 12.15 -20.72
C HIS A 79 -4.57 10.82 -21.47
N GLY A 80 -5.22 10.72 -22.63
CA GLY A 80 -5.13 9.55 -23.51
C GLY A 80 -3.70 9.26 -23.96
N ALA A 81 -2.95 10.27 -24.39
CA ALA A 81 -1.55 10.15 -24.80
C ALA A 81 -0.65 9.63 -23.67
N LYS A 82 -0.92 10.04 -22.43
CA LYS A 82 -0.20 9.56 -21.22
C LYS A 82 -0.45 8.08 -20.91
N LEU A 83 -1.39 7.42 -21.58
CA LEU A 83 -1.60 5.97 -21.47
C LEU A 83 -0.62 5.15 -22.31
N THR A 84 0.06 5.74 -23.30
CA THR A 84 0.98 5.02 -24.21
C THR A 84 1.99 4.14 -23.45
N PRO A 85 2.72 4.64 -22.43
CA PRO A 85 3.70 3.83 -21.72
C PRO A 85 3.09 2.84 -20.69
N ARG A 86 1.77 2.79 -20.51
CA ARG A 86 1.11 2.04 -19.42
C ARG A 86 0.83 0.58 -19.79
N VAL A 87 1.89 -0.14 -20.18
CA VAL A 87 1.82 -1.50 -20.73
C VAL A 87 1.24 -2.52 -19.75
N LEU A 88 1.62 -2.46 -18.47
CA LEU A 88 1.17 -3.47 -17.51
C LEU A 88 -0.33 -3.33 -17.22
N SER A 89 -0.79 -2.09 -16.99
CA SER A 89 -2.20 -1.79 -16.79
C SER A 89 -3.04 -2.17 -18.01
N ALA A 90 -2.53 -1.88 -19.22
CA ALA A 90 -3.16 -2.28 -20.46
C ALA A 90 -3.21 -3.82 -20.64
N GLY A 91 -2.15 -4.53 -20.27
CA GLY A 91 -2.13 -6.00 -20.30
C GLY A 91 -3.15 -6.63 -19.35
N CYS A 92 -3.28 -6.10 -18.13
CA CYS A 92 -4.31 -6.53 -17.19
C CYS A 92 -5.72 -6.26 -17.72
N LEU A 93 -5.95 -5.10 -18.35
CA LEU A 93 -7.24 -4.76 -18.95
C LEU A 93 -7.57 -5.63 -20.16
N PHE A 94 -6.57 -5.93 -21.01
CA PHE A 94 -6.70 -6.88 -22.12
C PHE A 94 -7.11 -8.27 -21.63
N LEU A 95 -6.46 -8.78 -20.57
CA LEU A 95 -6.84 -10.07 -19.98
C LEU A 95 -8.28 -10.04 -19.43
N ALA A 96 -8.69 -8.96 -18.77
CA ALA A 96 -10.07 -8.82 -18.30
C ALA A 96 -11.07 -8.89 -19.47
N LYS A 97 -10.77 -8.23 -20.60
CA LYS A 97 -11.59 -8.29 -21.81
C LYS A 97 -11.66 -9.70 -22.40
N GLN A 98 -10.54 -10.41 -22.50
CA GLN A 98 -10.50 -11.79 -23.00
C GLN A 98 -11.29 -12.77 -22.13
N LEU A 99 -11.33 -12.53 -20.82
CA LEU A 99 -12.09 -13.32 -19.86
C LEU A 99 -13.53 -12.84 -19.68
N ASN A 100 -13.97 -11.83 -20.43
CA ASN A 100 -15.28 -11.18 -20.31
C ASN A 100 -15.60 -10.68 -18.89
N LEU A 101 -14.58 -10.20 -18.17
CA LEU A 101 -14.71 -9.59 -16.84
C LEU A 101 -14.92 -8.07 -16.97
N HIS A 102 -15.58 -7.48 -15.97
CA HIS A 102 -15.76 -6.03 -15.90
C HIS A 102 -14.42 -5.26 -16.04
N PRO A 103 -14.36 -4.13 -16.75
CA PRO A 103 -13.13 -3.35 -16.94
C PRO A 103 -12.42 -2.93 -15.66
N TYR A 104 -13.18 -2.70 -14.58
CA TYR A 104 -12.64 -2.32 -13.28
C TYR A 104 -12.21 -3.52 -12.41
N PHE A 105 -12.41 -4.76 -12.87
CA PHE A 105 -12.04 -5.94 -12.10
C PHE A 105 -10.54 -5.95 -11.73
N PRO A 106 -9.58 -5.68 -12.65
CA PRO A 106 -8.17 -5.59 -12.28
C PRO A 106 -7.87 -4.44 -11.30
N ALA A 107 -8.56 -3.31 -11.43
CA ALA A 107 -8.42 -2.17 -10.52
C ALA A 107 -8.87 -2.53 -9.10
N SER A 108 -10.00 -3.24 -8.99
CA SER A 108 -10.56 -3.73 -7.72
C SER A 108 -9.65 -4.77 -7.07
N LEU A 109 -9.02 -5.65 -7.85
CA LEU A 109 -7.97 -6.55 -7.35
C LEU A 109 -6.76 -5.76 -6.81
N GLY A 110 -6.39 -4.68 -7.48
CA GLY A 110 -5.38 -3.75 -6.98
C GLY A 110 -5.77 -3.11 -5.65
N GLY A 111 -7.02 -2.67 -5.49
CA GLY A 111 -7.57 -2.19 -4.22
C GLY A 111 -7.55 -3.24 -3.10
N CYS A 112 -7.88 -4.48 -3.42
CA CYS A 112 -7.76 -5.61 -2.50
C CYS A 112 -6.33 -5.81 -1.99
N LEU A 113 -5.33 -5.72 -2.87
CA LEU A 113 -3.91 -5.78 -2.52
C LEU A 113 -3.48 -4.56 -1.70
N PHE A 114 -3.98 -3.38 -2.06
CA PHE A 114 -3.74 -2.14 -1.32
C PHE A 114 -4.18 -2.25 0.15
N LEU A 115 -5.42 -2.70 0.41
CA LEU A 115 -5.91 -2.89 1.78
C LEU A 115 -5.13 -3.96 2.55
N LEU A 116 -4.75 -5.04 1.86
CA LEU A 116 -3.91 -6.11 2.42
C LEU A 116 -2.52 -5.60 2.81
N SER A 117 -1.97 -4.65 2.04
CA SER A 117 -0.67 -4.05 2.35
C SER A 117 -0.66 -3.32 3.69
N GLY A 118 -1.76 -2.66 4.07
CA GLY A 118 -1.91 -2.03 5.39
C GLY A 118 -1.69 -3.02 6.53
N ILE A 119 -2.19 -4.25 6.37
CA ILE A 119 -2.05 -5.33 7.36
C ILE A 119 -0.63 -5.87 7.36
N ILE A 120 -0.13 -6.30 6.19
CA ILE A 120 1.17 -7.00 6.09
C ILE A 120 2.32 -6.06 6.43
N VAL A 121 2.30 -4.85 5.88
CA VAL A 121 3.37 -3.87 6.07
C VAL A 121 3.26 -3.24 7.46
N GLY A 122 2.04 -2.90 7.91
CA GLY A 122 1.82 -2.38 9.26
C GLY A 122 2.29 -3.37 10.35
N TYR A 123 1.98 -4.66 10.18
CA TYR A 123 2.46 -5.71 11.06
C TYR A 123 3.97 -5.91 10.98
N ARG A 124 4.55 -5.88 9.77
CA ARG A 124 6.02 -6.01 9.59
C ARG A 124 6.77 -4.87 10.28
N ILE A 125 6.27 -3.64 10.15
CA ILE A 125 6.90 -2.46 10.74
C ILE A 125 6.85 -2.55 12.28
N THR A 126 5.68 -2.85 12.83
CA THR A 126 5.43 -2.68 14.27
C THR A 126 5.50 -3.97 15.09
N GLY A 127 5.43 -5.13 14.45
CA GLY A 127 5.23 -6.42 15.13
C GLY A 127 3.85 -6.59 15.77
N ASP A 128 2.94 -5.61 15.59
CA ASP A 128 1.71 -5.48 16.36
C ASP A 128 0.47 -5.64 15.49
N ARG A 129 -0.41 -6.58 15.86
CA ARG A 129 -1.64 -6.89 15.11
C ARG A 129 -2.68 -5.79 15.21
N ASN A 130 -2.76 -5.08 16.33
CA ASN A 130 -3.73 -4.01 16.53
C ASN A 130 -3.35 -2.80 15.68
N ILE A 131 -2.06 -2.49 15.59
CA ILE A 131 -1.59 -1.43 14.67
C ILE A 131 -1.76 -1.86 13.22
N ALA A 132 -1.50 -3.12 12.87
CA ALA A 132 -1.77 -3.62 11.52
C ALA A 132 -3.25 -3.46 11.10
N LEU A 133 -4.17 -3.75 12.02
CA LEU A 133 -5.61 -3.49 11.84
C LEU A 133 -5.87 -1.99 11.65
N GLY A 134 -5.38 -1.14 12.56
CA GLY A 134 -5.57 0.31 12.47
C GLY A 134 -5.01 0.90 11.18
N THR A 135 -3.81 0.50 10.75
CA THR A 135 -3.19 0.93 9.48
C THR A 135 -4.04 0.49 8.29
N SER A 136 -4.56 -0.73 8.29
CA SER A 136 -5.45 -1.18 7.20
C SER A 136 -6.76 -0.38 7.16
N LEU A 137 -7.31 0.02 8.31
CA LEU A 137 -8.49 0.90 8.39
C LEU A 137 -8.19 2.35 7.96
N ILE A 138 -6.99 2.88 8.24
CA ILE A 138 -6.54 4.15 7.67
C ILE A 138 -6.61 4.06 6.15
N LEU A 139 -5.96 3.05 5.55
CA LEU A 139 -5.95 2.87 4.10
C LEU A 139 -7.36 2.70 3.52
N ALA A 140 -8.23 1.92 4.18
CA ALA A 140 -9.62 1.75 3.78
C ALA A 140 -10.36 3.07 3.67
N GLY A 141 -10.08 4.00 4.57
CA GLY A 141 -10.66 5.35 4.58
C GLY A 141 -9.92 6.39 3.75
N LEU A 142 -8.88 6.06 2.96
CA LEU A 142 -8.24 7.04 2.08
C LEU A 142 -8.96 7.12 0.72
N TYR A 143 -8.91 8.29 0.08
CA TYR A 143 -9.36 8.49 -1.31
C TYR A 143 -8.74 7.48 -2.28
N VAL A 144 -7.54 7.01 -2.00
CA VAL A 144 -6.84 5.94 -2.74
C VAL A 144 -7.70 4.67 -2.86
N SER A 145 -8.44 4.31 -1.82
CA SER A 145 -9.39 3.20 -1.85
C SER A 145 -10.51 3.46 -2.86
N ASN A 146 -11.04 4.68 -2.88
CA ASN A 146 -12.07 5.06 -3.85
C ASN A 146 -11.59 4.91 -5.29
N ALA A 147 -10.37 5.39 -5.58
CA ALA A 147 -9.76 5.28 -6.91
C ALA A 147 -9.57 3.83 -7.39
N CYS A 148 -9.50 2.86 -6.47
CA CYS A 148 -9.36 1.44 -6.81
C CYS A 148 -10.69 0.74 -7.11
N PHE A 149 -11.79 1.18 -6.48
CA PHE A 149 -13.06 0.46 -6.50
C PHE A 149 -14.17 1.19 -7.28
N SER A 150 -14.15 2.52 -7.34
CA SER A 150 -15.21 3.32 -7.98
C SER A 150 -14.79 3.95 -9.31
N MET A 151 -15.77 4.18 -10.18
CA MET A 151 -15.69 4.90 -11.45
C MET A 151 -16.11 6.38 -11.34
N ASN A 152 -16.17 6.96 -10.13
CA ASN A 152 -16.69 8.32 -9.91
C ASN A 152 -16.23 9.29 -11.02
N PHE A 153 -17.22 9.85 -11.73
CA PHE A 153 -17.12 10.79 -12.86
C PHE A 153 -16.58 10.25 -14.19
N GLU A 154 -15.51 9.43 -14.22
CA GLU A 154 -15.01 8.81 -15.46
C GLU A 154 -14.32 7.45 -15.21
N PRO A 155 -14.56 6.42 -16.05
CA PRO A 155 -13.95 5.12 -15.88
C PRO A 155 -12.44 5.13 -16.18
N LYS A 156 -11.61 5.05 -15.12
CA LYS A 156 -10.13 5.12 -15.18
C LYS A 156 -9.47 3.93 -14.45
N PRO A 157 -9.62 2.69 -14.96
CA PRO A 157 -9.21 1.47 -14.25
C PRO A 157 -7.70 1.31 -14.01
N PHE A 158 -6.85 2.11 -14.65
CA PHE A 158 -5.40 1.96 -14.55
C PHE A 158 -4.83 2.38 -13.20
N ASP A 159 -5.47 3.31 -12.49
CA ASP A 159 -4.97 3.80 -11.21
C ASP A 159 -5.00 2.70 -10.14
N GLY A 160 -6.10 1.95 -10.04
CA GLY A 160 -6.21 0.83 -9.10
C GLY A 160 -5.15 -0.26 -9.32
N ILE A 161 -4.83 -0.55 -10.59
CA ILE A 161 -3.75 -1.49 -10.93
C ILE A 161 -2.41 -0.94 -10.46
N ALA A 162 -2.11 0.33 -10.75
CA ALA A 162 -0.86 0.98 -10.35
C ALA A 162 -0.69 0.99 -8.83
N ILE A 163 -1.71 1.41 -8.09
CA ILE A 163 -1.75 1.41 -6.63
C ILE A 163 -1.53 -0.01 -6.09
N GLY A 164 -2.18 -1.01 -6.67
CA GLY A 164 -2.02 -2.41 -6.29
C GLY A 164 -0.59 -2.94 -6.46
N VAL A 165 0.08 -2.59 -7.57
CA VAL A 165 1.47 -3.00 -7.83
C VAL A 165 2.44 -2.26 -6.90
N VAL A 166 2.20 -0.98 -6.60
CA VAL A 166 2.96 -0.22 -5.59
C VAL A 166 2.80 -0.86 -4.20
N ALA A 167 1.57 -1.18 -3.80
CA ALA A 167 1.28 -1.85 -2.54
C ALA A 167 1.94 -3.23 -2.45
N LEU A 168 1.90 -4.00 -3.55
CA LEU A 168 2.58 -5.28 -3.67
C LEU A 168 4.10 -5.14 -3.55
N THR A 169 4.68 -4.10 -4.17
CA THR A 169 6.12 -3.78 -4.04
C THR A 169 6.49 -3.58 -2.58
N LEU A 170 5.71 -2.79 -1.83
CA LEU A 170 5.94 -2.56 -0.41
C LEU A 170 5.78 -3.84 0.44
N MET A 171 4.79 -4.69 0.13
CA MET A 171 4.61 -5.99 0.77
C MET A 171 5.80 -6.94 0.55
N LEU A 172 6.48 -6.81 -0.59
CA LEU A 172 7.59 -7.67 -0.98
C LEU A 172 8.97 -7.16 -0.58
N ILE A 173 9.06 -6.13 0.28
CA ILE A 173 10.34 -5.51 0.69
C ILE A 173 11.39 -6.51 1.20
N ASP A 174 11.03 -7.65 1.77
CA ASP A 174 11.99 -8.67 2.23
C ASP A 174 12.49 -9.60 1.11
N ARG A 175 11.81 -9.62 -0.04
CA ARG A 175 12.05 -10.53 -1.15
C ARG A 175 12.77 -9.77 -2.28
N PRO A 176 14.12 -9.71 -2.29
CA PRO A 176 14.89 -8.82 -3.17
C PRO A 176 14.45 -8.89 -4.64
N ILE A 177 14.45 -10.08 -5.22
CA ILE A 177 14.18 -10.27 -6.66
C ILE A 177 12.75 -9.85 -6.99
N LEU A 178 11.78 -10.28 -6.18
CA LEU A 178 10.37 -9.96 -6.38
C LEU A 178 10.08 -8.47 -6.13
N PHE A 179 10.77 -7.86 -5.16
CA PHE A 179 10.71 -6.43 -4.86
C PHE A 179 11.15 -5.59 -6.07
N THR A 180 12.33 -5.87 -6.63
CA THR A 180 12.83 -5.16 -7.83
C THR A 180 11.95 -5.42 -9.04
N GLY A 181 11.53 -6.66 -9.25
CA GLY A 181 10.62 -7.01 -10.35
C GLY A 181 9.30 -6.25 -10.26
N CYS A 182 8.68 -6.20 -9.08
CA CYS A 182 7.44 -5.45 -8.88
C CYS A 182 7.65 -3.94 -8.97
N ALA A 183 8.76 -3.40 -8.47
CA ALA A 183 9.09 -1.98 -8.60
C ALA A 183 9.26 -1.58 -10.08
N PHE A 184 9.95 -2.40 -10.87
CA PHE A 184 10.10 -2.19 -12.31
C PHE A 184 8.74 -2.23 -13.01
N LEU A 185 7.91 -3.22 -12.68
CA LEU A 185 6.55 -3.36 -13.20
C LEU A 185 5.64 -2.19 -12.79
N ALA A 186 5.80 -1.63 -11.59
CA ALA A 186 5.04 -0.47 -11.14
C ALA A 186 5.26 0.73 -12.06
N CYS A 187 6.49 0.98 -12.51
CA CYS A 187 6.78 2.07 -13.46
C CYS A 187 6.07 1.90 -14.82
N TRP A 188 5.73 0.66 -15.20
CA TRP A 188 4.96 0.34 -16.42
C TRP A 188 3.44 0.43 -16.24
N THR A 189 2.95 0.81 -15.06
CA THR A 189 1.51 1.04 -14.82
C THR A 189 1.12 2.51 -14.95
N ASP A 190 1.91 3.38 -14.32
CA ASP A 190 1.72 4.82 -14.27
C ASP A 190 3.06 5.47 -13.86
N GLU A 191 3.49 6.52 -14.55
CA GLU A 191 4.70 7.27 -14.23
C GLU A 191 4.69 7.88 -12.83
N ARG A 192 3.50 8.16 -12.27
CA ARG A 192 3.34 8.66 -10.89
C ARG A 192 3.73 7.62 -9.85
N ALA A 193 3.76 6.32 -10.22
CA ALA A 193 4.28 5.27 -9.35
C ALA A 193 5.76 5.49 -8.97
N ILE A 194 6.54 6.21 -9.78
CA ILE A 194 7.94 6.56 -9.46
C ILE A 194 8.00 7.36 -8.15
N MET A 195 7.05 8.28 -7.92
CA MET A 195 6.95 9.00 -6.65
C MET A 195 6.76 8.02 -5.50
N SER A 196 5.82 7.08 -5.63
CA SER A 196 5.59 6.04 -4.62
C SER A 196 6.83 5.18 -4.37
N LEU A 197 7.62 4.84 -5.39
CA LEU A 197 8.86 4.09 -5.22
C LEU A 197 9.89 4.86 -4.38
N VAL A 198 10.01 6.18 -4.58
CA VAL A 198 10.88 7.03 -3.73
C VAL A 198 10.39 6.98 -2.27
N LEU A 199 9.09 7.07 -2.04
CA LEU A 199 8.49 6.97 -0.70
C LEU A 199 8.66 5.57 -0.07
N ILE A 200 8.62 4.51 -0.87
CA ILE A 200 8.96 3.14 -0.44
C ILE A 200 10.43 3.07 -0.05
N GLY A 201 11.33 3.73 -0.78
CA GLY A 201 12.75 3.85 -0.44
C GLY A 201 12.95 4.54 0.92
N MET A 202 12.20 5.61 1.18
CA MET A 202 12.18 6.26 2.49
C MET A 202 11.68 5.32 3.60
N THR A 203 10.63 4.56 3.34
CA THR A 203 10.12 3.54 4.26
C THR A 203 11.18 2.48 4.56
N ALA A 204 11.86 1.97 3.53
CA ALA A 204 12.93 0.98 3.65
C ALA A 204 14.11 1.51 4.49
N TRP A 205 14.46 2.78 4.32
CA TRP A 205 15.51 3.45 5.08
C TRP A 205 15.17 3.60 6.57
N LEU A 206 13.92 3.93 6.87
CA LEU A 206 13.42 4.13 8.23
C LEU A 206 13.00 2.83 8.93
N LEU A 207 13.02 1.69 8.23
CA LEU A 207 12.60 0.41 8.78
C LEU A 207 13.60 -0.13 9.81
N VAL A 208 13.32 0.10 11.08
CA VAL A 208 14.22 -0.21 12.20
C VAL A 208 14.57 -1.71 12.32
N ASN A 209 13.64 -2.59 11.94
CA ASN A 209 13.81 -4.05 12.06
C ASN A 209 14.71 -4.67 10.97
N MET A 210 15.26 -3.87 10.05
CA MET A 210 16.10 -4.33 8.94
C MET A 210 17.55 -3.89 9.14
N ASP A 211 18.52 -4.73 8.81
CA ASP A 211 19.94 -4.37 8.89
C ASP A 211 20.29 -3.23 7.91
N ARG A 212 21.23 -2.35 8.30
CA ARG A 212 21.61 -1.14 7.56
C ARG A 212 22.05 -1.43 6.13
N ASN A 213 22.83 -2.48 5.91
CA ASN A 213 23.27 -2.87 4.56
C ASN A 213 22.06 -3.32 3.72
N THR A 214 21.13 -4.04 4.34
CA THR A 214 19.90 -4.47 3.67
C THR A 214 19.03 -3.26 3.30
N ARG A 215 18.90 -2.25 4.17
CA ARG A 215 18.18 -0.99 3.87
C ARG A 215 18.78 -0.27 2.65
N GLN A 216 20.10 -0.10 2.65
CA GLN A 216 20.81 0.51 1.51
C GLN A 216 20.61 -0.28 0.22
N ASN A 217 20.70 -1.61 0.28
CA ASN A 217 20.46 -2.47 -0.88
C ASN A 217 19.05 -2.29 -1.42
N ARG A 218 18.01 -2.17 -0.57
CA ARG A 218 16.64 -1.90 -1.04
C ARG A 218 16.51 -0.57 -1.77
N CYS A 219 17.16 0.49 -1.29
CA CYS A 219 17.18 1.76 -2.01
C CYS A 219 17.88 1.64 -3.37
N TRP A 220 19.03 0.99 -3.45
CA TRP A 220 19.73 0.75 -4.72
C TRP A 220 18.92 -0.10 -5.70
N MET A 221 18.18 -1.07 -5.19
CA MET A 221 17.30 -1.92 -5.99
C MET A 221 16.13 -1.15 -6.60
N LEU A 222 15.58 -0.15 -5.90
CA LEU A 222 14.56 0.75 -6.45
C LEU A 222 15.15 1.68 -7.52
N ILE A 223 16.34 2.24 -7.27
CA ILE A 223 17.05 3.07 -8.25
C ILE A 223 17.32 2.25 -9.52
N GLY A 224 17.80 1.02 -9.37
CA GLY A 224 18.01 0.09 -10.47
C GLY A 224 16.73 -0.18 -11.26
N ALA A 225 15.61 -0.45 -10.59
CA ALA A 225 14.32 -0.66 -11.24
C ALA A 225 13.84 0.57 -12.04
N ILE A 226 13.99 1.78 -11.49
CA ILE A 226 13.62 3.03 -12.17
C ILE A 226 14.52 3.25 -13.40
N LEU A 227 15.83 3.07 -13.27
CA LEU A 227 16.77 3.20 -14.39
C LEU A 227 16.49 2.16 -15.48
N SER A 228 16.23 0.90 -15.11
CA SER A 228 15.83 -0.14 -16.06
C SER A 228 14.54 0.22 -16.78
N TYR A 229 13.56 0.82 -16.10
CA TYR A 229 12.34 1.34 -16.74
C TYR A 229 12.66 2.45 -17.75
N VAL A 230 13.47 3.45 -17.38
CA VAL A 230 13.83 4.55 -18.29
C VAL A 230 14.54 4.03 -19.55
N ILE A 231 15.50 3.10 -19.38
CA ILE A 231 16.23 2.49 -20.50
C ILE A 231 15.29 1.67 -21.39
N SER A 232 14.49 0.78 -20.79
CA SER A 232 13.57 -0.08 -21.55
C SER A 232 12.46 0.72 -22.24
N ARG A 233 11.98 1.81 -21.63
CA ARG A 233 11.05 2.75 -22.27
C ARG A 233 11.66 3.40 -23.49
N LYS A 234 12.90 3.90 -23.41
CA LYS A 234 13.59 4.51 -24.55
C LYS A 234 13.89 3.52 -25.66
N LEU A 235 14.20 2.28 -25.30
CA LEU A 235 14.35 1.20 -26.28
C LEU A 235 13.02 0.88 -26.99
N LEU A 236 11.91 0.81 -26.25
CA LEU A 236 10.58 0.56 -26.83
C LEU A 236 10.10 1.73 -27.69
N GLU A 237 10.36 2.97 -27.28
CA GLU A 237 10.10 4.17 -28.09
C GLU A 237 10.80 4.08 -29.45
N ALA A 238 12.06 3.62 -29.48
CA ALA A 238 12.83 3.45 -30.71
C ALA A 238 12.39 2.25 -31.57
N ILE A 239 11.97 1.14 -30.96
CA ILE A 239 11.59 -0.09 -31.70
C ILE A 239 10.14 -0.01 -32.22
N ALA A 240 9.23 0.50 -31.39
CA ALA A 240 7.79 0.54 -31.69
C ALA A 240 7.34 1.86 -32.33
N ASN A 241 8.26 2.80 -32.58
CA ASN A 241 7.98 4.15 -33.07
C ASN A 241 6.90 4.86 -32.23
N TRP A 242 6.92 4.70 -30.91
CA TRP A 242 5.99 5.43 -30.05
C TRP A 242 6.29 6.92 -30.10
N SER A 243 5.21 7.70 -30.05
CA SER A 243 5.27 9.14 -29.88
C SER A 243 6.05 9.50 -28.61
N PRO A 244 6.81 10.61 -28.65
CA PRO A 244 7.51 11.09 -27.46
C PRO A 244 6.52 11.37 -26.33
N ALA A 245 7.01 11.28 -25.09
CA ALA A 245 6.20 11.50 -23.90
C ALA A 245 5.50 12.86 -23.94
N ASP A 246 4.17 12.86 -23.82
CA ASP A 246 3.39 14.09 -23.78
C ASP A 246 3.55 14.78 -22.41
N PHE A 247 4.26 15.90 -22.44
CA PHE A 247 4.45 16.80 -21.29
C PHE A 247 3.54 18.04 -21.38
N SER A 248 2.63 18.10 -22.34
CA SER A 248 1.66 19.18 -22.43
C SER A 248 0.79 19.23 -21.17
N MET A 249 0.44 20.47 -20.79
CA MET A 249 -0.36 20.81 -19.61
C MET A 249 0.27 20.51 -18.23
N LEU A 250 1.56 20.16 -18.16
CA LEU A 250 2.29 20.18 -16.89
C LEU A 250 2.55 21.62 -16.43
N GLY A 251 2.22 21.92 -15.17
CA GLY A 251 2.44 23.22 -14.56
C GLY A 251 1.39 24.28 -14.91
N GLU A 252 0.40 24.00 -15.75
CA GLU A 252 -0.73 24.91 -15.99
C GLU A 252 -1.49 25.23 -14.70
N ASN A 253 -1.66 24.21 -13.85
CA ASN A 253 -2.27 24.38 -12.53
C ASN A 253 -1.43 25.22 -11.57
N LEU A 254 -0.11 25.35 -11.75
CA LEU A 254 0.75 26.08 -10.81
C LEU A 254 0.42 27.58 -10.77
N LEU A 255 -0.08 28.11 -11.89
CA LEU A 255 -0.45 29.52 -12.06
C LEU A 255 -1.89 29.83 -11.56
N THR A 256 -2.73 28.81 -11.39
CA THR A 256 -4.15 28.91 -10.98
C THR A 256 -4.45 28.22 -9.63
N SER A 257 -3.40 27.72 -8.95
CA SER A 257 -3.44 26.63 -7.94
C SER A 257 -3.99 26.92 -6.54
N THR A 258 -4.35 28.16 -6.19
CA THR A 258 -4.79 28.43 -4.80
C THR A 258 -6.08 27.69 -4.47
N THR A 259 -6.99 27.54 -5.44
CA THR A 259 -8.29 26.86 -5.27
C THR A 259 -8.14 25.36 -4.97
N TYR A 260 -7.10 24.70 -5.49
CA TYR A 260 -6.89 23.26 -5.32
C TYR A 260 -5.86 22.89 -4.24
N SER A 261 -5.24 23.88 -3.60
CA SER A 261 -4.23 23.67 -2.55
C SER A 261 -4.79 22.91 -1.34
N GLN A 262 -6.03 23.21 -0.93
CA GLN A 262 -6.71 22.51 0.16
C GLN A 262 -6.97 21.05 -0.20
N LEU A 263 -7.38 20.80 -1.45
CA LEU A 263 -7.64 19.47 -1.97
C LEU A 263 -6.37 18.62 -2.02
N ALA A 264 -5.29 19.19 -2.58
CA ALA A 264 -3.98 18.56 -2.66
C ALA A 264 -3.41 18.26 -1.26
N GLY A 265 -3.56 19.21 -0.32
CA GLY A 265 -3.12 19.04 1.05
C GLY A 265 -3.89 17.93 1.78
N TRP A 266 -5.21 17.88 1.63
CA TRP A 266 -6.03 16.92 2.36
C TRP A 266 -5.96 15.50 1.78
N SER A 267 -6.22 15.33 0.48
CA SER A 267 -6.44 14.02 -0.15
C SER A 267 -5.19 13.12 -0.21
N CYS A 268 -3.99 13.67 -0.04
CA CYS A 268 -2.75 12.86 0.00
C CYS A 268 -2.72 11.88 1.18
N PHE A 269 -3.24 12.28 2.33
CA PHE A 269 -3.03 11.55 3.57
C PHE A 269 -4.26 11.46 4.48
N GLU A 270 -5.20 12.40 4.39
CA GLU A 270 -6.42 12.44 5.21
C GLU A 270 -6.13 12.18 6.70
N GLY A 271 -6.73 11.16 7.34
CA GLY A 271 -6.43 10.84 8.73
C GLY A 271 -4.97 10.43 8.97
N GLY A 272 -4.24 9.98 7.94
CA GLY A 272 -2.80 9.73 7.96
C GLY A 272 -1.95 10.95 8.33
N TRP A 273 -2.49 12.17 8.20
CA TRP A 273 -1.84 13.40 8.70
C TRP A 273 -1.45 13.33 10.18
N ILE A 274 -2.23 12.63 11.01
CA ILE A 274 -1.91 12.44 12.43
C ILE A 274 -0.57 11.71 12.59
N LEU A 275 -0.35 10.65 11.81
CA LEU A 275 0.89 9.87 11.89
C LEU A 275 2.08 10.68 11.36
N LEU A 276 1.89 11.45 10.29
CA LEU A 276 2.92 12.35 9.75
C LEU A 276 3.31 13.42 10.77
N ALA A 277 2.33 14.12 11.36
CA ALA A 277 2.57 15.17 12.34
C ALA A 277 3.27 14.61 13.60
N MET A 278 2.81 13.45 14.07
CA MET A 278 3.43 12.76 15.20
C MET A 278 4.87 12.33 14.87
N ALA A 279 5.13 11.80 13.69
CA ALA A 279 6.46 11.40 13.25
C ALA A 279 7.45 12.57 13.19
N ILE A 280 7.01 13.71 12.63
CA ILE A 280 7.78 14.96 12.61
C ILE A 280 8.07 15.43 14.03
N TRP A 281 7.03 15.55 14.86
CA TRP A 281 7.14 16.04 16.23
C TRP A 281 8.04 15.16 17.10
N THR A 282 7.85 13.84 17.08
CA THR A 282 8.65 12.91 17.87
C THR A 282 10.10 12.82 17.40
N SER A 283 10.36 12.88 16.09
CA SER A 283 11.73 12.95 15.55
C SER A 283 12.44 14.24 15.98
N TRP A 284 11.72 15.35 15.98
CA TRP A 284 12.22 16.63 16.49
C TRP A 284 12.59 16.54 17.98
N GLN A 285 11.70 15.97 18.80
CA GLN A 285 11.94 15.77 20.24
C GLN A 285 13.12 14.82 20.52
N ARG A 286 13.29 13.76 19.72
CA ARG A 286 14.39 12.78 19.83
C ARG A 286 15.75 13.33 19.35
N ARG A 287 15.84 14.62 19.00
CA ARG A 287 17.04 15.26 18.43
C ARG A 287 17.55 14.59 17.16
N SER A 288 16.64 14.04 16.34
CA SER A 288 16.94 13.56 14.98
C SER A 288 16.36 14.52 13.92
N PRO A 289 16.86 15.78 13.84
CA PRO A 289 16.26 16.81 13.00
C PRO A 289 16.29 16.45 11.51
N LEU A 290 17.25 15.63 11.08
CA LEU A 290 17.34 15.17 9.69
C LEU A 290 16.15 14.28 9.29
N VAL A 291 15.68 13.41 10.18
CA VAL A 291 14.50 12.56 9.91
C VAL A 291 13.25 13.42 9.87
N SER A 292 13.10 14.33 10.86
CA SER A 292 11.99 15.28 10.90
C SER A 292 11.91 16.15 9.64
N LEU A 293 13.04 16.73 9.23
CA LEU A 293 13.14 17.58 8.06
C LEU A 293 12.90 16.79 6.77
N SER A 294 13.42 15.56 6.69
CA SER A 294 13.19 14.67 5.55
C SER A 294 11.70 14.34 5.38
N ILE A 295 10.99 14.00 6.47
CA ILE A 295 9.53 13.76 6.41
C ILE A 295 8.80 15.03 5.99
N LEU A 296 9.12 16.19 6.58
CA LEU A 296 8.48 17.47 6.24
C LEU A 296 8.67 17.85 4.77
N ILE A 297 9.90 17.80 4.26
CA ILE A 297 10.20 18.09 2.84
C ILE A 297 9.45 17.10 1.94
N THR A 298 9.39 15.82 2.31
CA THR A 298 8.70 14.80 1.51
C THR A 298 7.19 15.04 1.48
N VAL A 299 6.59 15.42 2.61
CA VAL A 299 5.18 15.82 2.67
C VAL A 299 4.91 17.01 1.74
N LEU A 300 5.71 18.08 1.84
CA LEU A 300 5.57 19.25 0.97
C LEU A 300 5.79 18.90 -0.51
N GLY A 301 6.73 17.99 -0.79
CA GLY A 301 6.96 17.47 -2.13
C GLY A 301 5.79 16.68 -2.69
N CYS A 302 5.11 15.86 -1.88
CA CYS A 302 3.90 15.13 -2.28
C CYS A 302 2.74 16.09 -2.59
N VAL A 303 2.52 17.09 -1.73
CA VAL A 303 1.46 18.10 -1.97
C VAL A 303 1.80 18.94 -3.21
N GLY A 304 3.05 19.37 -3.33
CA GLY A 304 3.53 20.15 -4.47
C GLY A 304 3.46 19.39 -5.79
N SER A 305 3.77 18.08 -5.80
CA SER A 305 3.68 17.26 -7.01
C SER A 305 2.23 17.14 -7.51
N CYS A 306 1.25 17.12 -6.61
CA CYS A 306 -0.16 17.12 -6.98
C CYS A 306 -0.59 18.42 -7.67
N LEU A 307 -0.02 19.57 -7.26
CA LEU A 307 -0.34 20.89 -7.84
C LEU A 307 0.31 21.13 -9.21
N ILE A 308 1.32 20.35 -9.58
CA ILE A 308 1.95 20.41 -10.91
C ILE A 308 1.09 19.74 -11.99
N VAL A 309 0.25 18.77 -11.59
CA VAL A 309 -0.54 17.94 -12.50
C VAL A 309 -1.99 18.45 -12.55
N LEU A 310 -2.65 18.29 -13.70
CA LEU A 310 -4.07 18.62 -13.87
C LEU A 310 -4.98 17.85 -12.87
N ASP A 311 -4.74 16.54 -12.71
CA ASP A 311 -5.54 15.66 -11.86
C ASP A 311 -4.96 15.56 -10.43
N VAL A 312 -5.26 16.55 -9.59
CA VAL A 312 -4.78 16.66 -8.20
C VAL A 312 -5.12 15.41 -7.37
N SER A 313 -6.39 14.99 -7.33
CA SER A 313 -6.83 13.86 -6.49
C SER A 313 -6.25 12.51 -6.95
N ARG A 314 -5.93 12.35 -8.23
CA ARG A 314 -5.29 11.10 -8.71
C ARG A 314 -3.80 11.09 -8.42
N ALA A 315 -3.12 12.23 -8.48
CA ALA A 315 -1.72 12.33 -8.08
C ALA A 315 -1.55 12.06 -6.58
N SER A 316 -2.48 12.53 -5.76
CA SER A 316 -2.45 12.33 -4.31
C SER A 316 -2.52 10.86 -3.89
N CYS A 317 -3.18 10.02 -4.70
CA CYS A 317 -3.27 8.58 -4.48
C CYS A 317 -1.90 7.88 -4.36
N PHE A 318 -0.86 8.41 -4.99
CA PHE A 318 0.48 7.81 -5.00
C PHE A 318 1.32 8.21 -3.77
N ALA A 319 0.80 9.07 -2.89
CA ALA A 319 1.51 9.55 -1.68
C ALA A 319 1.39 8.59 -0.48
N PHE A 320 0.44 7.65 -0.50
CA PHE A 320 0.16 6.75 0.63
C PHE A 320 1.38 6.02 1.24
N PRO A 321 2.46 5.66 0.51
CA PRO A 321 3.58 4.95 1.13
C PRO A 321 4.28 5.76 2.22
N LEU A 322 4.15 7.09 2.22
CA LEU A 322 4.70 7.96 3.27
C LEU A 322 4.07 7.69 4.65
N ILE A 323 2.83 7.20 4.70
CA ILE A 323 2.17 6.79 5.96
C ILE A 323 2.97 5.67 6.62
N PHE A 324 3.49 4.71 5.83
CA PHE A 324 4.33 3.64 6.33
C PHE A 324 5.73 4.12 6.74
N ALA A 325 6.30 5.09 6.02
CA ALA A 325 7.55 5.72 6.43
C ALA A 325 7.42 6.43 7.79
N ALA A 326 6.31 7.15 8.01
CA ALA A 326 6.01 7.75 9.30
C ALA A 326 5.82 6.69 10.39
N LEU A 327 5.05 5.63 10.12
CA LEU A 327 4.88 4.52 11.06
C LEU A 327 6.22 3.86 11.42
N ALA A 328 7.10 3.66 10.44
CA ALA A 328 8.44 3.11 10.64
C ALA A 328 9.30 4.01 11.54
N SER A 329 9.25 5.34 11.33
CA SER A 329 9.99 6.28 12.18
C SER A 329 9.48 6.36 13.62
N LEU A 330 8.17 6.13 13.82
CA LEU A 330 7.51 6.16 15.12
C LEU A 330 7.76 4.87 15.92
N THR A 331 8.07 3.78 15.23
CA THR A 331 8.28 2.47 15.87
C THR A 331 9.62 2.46 16.61
N PRO A 332 9.64 2.13 17.91
CA PRO A 332 10.88 2.02 18.68
C PRO A 332 11.71 0.80 18.23
N GLU A 333 13.02 0.83 18.47
CA GLU A 333 13.87 -0.34 18.24
C GLU A 333 13.42 -1.50 19.13
N LEU A 334 13.00 -2.61 18.51
CA LEU A 334 12.76 -3.85 19.22
C LEU A 334 14.10 -4.36 19.74
N GLN A 335 14.36 -4.14 21.03
CA GLN A 335 15.45 -4.84 21.71
C GLN A 335 15.11 -6.32 21.75
N ASN A 336 15.68 -7.09 20.83
CA ASN A 336 15.71 -8.54 20.96
C ASN A 336 16.52 -8.86 22.22
N HIS A 337 15.85 -9.22 23.31
CA HIS A 337 16.47 -9.96 24.40
C HIS A 337 16.84 -11.36 23.87
N GLU A 338 17.88 -11.44 23.04
CA GLU A 338 18.65 -12.67 22.96
C GLU A 338 19.38 -12.82 24.28
N SER A 339 18.87 -13.75 25.09
CA SER A 339 19.57 -14.33 26.23
C SER A 339 20.84 -15.03 25.74
N SER A 340 21.87 -14.27 25.36
CA SER A 340 23.23 -14.75 25.20
C SER A 340 23.94 -14.69 26.55
N THR A 341 23.40 -15.42 27.54
CA THR A 341 24.19 -15.81 28.71
C THR A 341 24.45 -17.30 28.56
N PRO A 342 25.66 -17.71 28.15
CA PRO A 342 26.01 -19.12 28.18
C PRO A 342 25.96 -19.59 29.64
N PRO A 343 25.38 -20.77 29.93
CA PRO A 343 25.40 -21.28 31.29
C PRO A 343 26.85 -21.46 31.73
N LYS A 344 27.22 -20.83 32.85
CA LYS A 344 28.49 -21.06 33.54
C LYS A 344 28.63 -22.55 33.79
N SER A 345 29.48 -23.23 33.00
CA SER A 345 29.93 -24.58 33.32
C SER A 345 30.81 -24.49 34.56
N SER A 346 30.31 -25.04 35.66
CA SER A 346 31.07 -25.26 36.89
C SER A 346 32.33 -26.08 36.58
N GLU A 347 33.50 -25.50 36.84
CA GLU A 347 34.76 -26.23 36.95
C GLU A 347 34.68 -27.25 38.09
N GLN A 348 35.17 -28.47 37.84
CA GLN A 348 35.94 -29.29 38.80
C GLN A 348 36.59 -30.49 38.05
N PRO A 349 37.65 -31.12 38.59
CA PRO A 349 38.95 -31.15 37.93
C PRO A 349 39.43 -32.53 37.44
N SER A 350 40.53 -32.47 36.68
CA SER A 350 41.41 -33.50 36.11
C SER A 350 41.45 -34.90 36.76
N VAL A 351 41.37 -35.96 35.94
CA VAL A 351 42.28 -37.13 35.95
C VAL A 351 42.46 -37.66 34.51
N ARG A 352 43.69 -38.09 34.21
CA ARG A 352 44.27 -38.48 32.92
C ARG A 352 44.35 -40.03 32.84
N SER A 353 43.96 -40.66 31.72
CA SER A 353 44.64 -41.86 31.17
C SER A 353 44.11 -42.29 29.77
N GLU A 354 45.01 -42.14 28.80
CA GLU A 354 45.34 -42.98 27.62
C GLU A 354 44.45 -44.10 27.04
N THR A 355 44.60 -44.21 25.69
CA THR A 355 44.54 -45.36 24.76
C THR A 355 43.23 -45.81 24.11
N GLY A 356 43.28 -45.98 22.77
CA GLY A 356 42.72 -47.18 22.12
C GLY A 356 41.65 -47.00 21.02
N LYS A 357 42.10 -47.01 19.76
CA LYS A 357 41.53 -47.66 18.56
C LYS A 357 39.98 -47.86 18.43
N ARG A 358 39.42 -47.32 17.33
CA ARG A 358 38.23 -47.84 16.60
C ARG A 358 38.45 -49.31 16.15
N PRO A 359 37.42 -50.18 15.92
CA PRO A 359 36.30 -49.89 15.00
C PRO A 359 34.92 -50.61 15.19
N SER A 360 33.95 -50.13 14.41
CA SER A 360 32.86 -50.89 13.73
C SER A 360 31.52 -51.25 14.42
N LYS A 361 30.45 -50.95 13.66
CA LYS A 361 29.18 -51.68 13.41
C LYS A 361 28.00 -51.71 14.44
N ILE A 362 26.90 -51.09 13.99
CA ILE A 362 25.54 -51.65 13.78
C ILE A 362 24.56 -51.85 14.99
N ARG A 363 23.38 -51.21 14.80
CA ARG A 363 21.98 -51.55 15.20
C ARG A 363 21.42 -51.24 16.61
N LYS A 364 20.39 -50.38 16.53
CA LYS A 364 18.99 -50.52 17.01
C LYS A 364 18.63 -50.23 18.49
N LYS A 365 17.66 -49.32 18.57
CA LYS A 365 16.55 -49.15 19.53
C LYS A 365 16.88 -48.56 20.91
N ALA A 366 16.41 -47.33 21.12
CA ALA A 366 15.71 -46.97 22.35
C ALA A 366 14.57 -45.99 22.02
N LYS A 367 13.36 -46.44 22.34
CA LYS A 367 12.11 -45.67 22.37
C LYS A 367 12.21 -44.79 23.62
N GLN A 368 12.09 -43.47 23.51
CA GLN A 368 11.91 -42.61 24.68
C GLN A 368 10.54 -41.94 24.63
N GLU A 369 9.81 -42.16 25.71
CA GLU A 369 8.45 -41.71 25.98
C GLU A 369 8.36 -40.19 25.98
N VAL A 370 7.47 -39.65 25.16
CA VAL A 370 7.04 -38.26 25.28
C VAL A 370 5.97 -38.22 26.37
N LYS A 371 6.36 -37.81 27.58
CA LYS A 371 5.39 -37.40 28.62
C LYS A 371 4.66 -36.14 28.13
N PRO A 372 3.32 -36.06 28.23
CA PRO A 372 2.59 -34.85 27.89
C PRO A 372 2.82 -33.82 28.99
N GLN A 373 3.62 -32.79 28.69
CA GLN A 373 3.74 -31.65 29.59
C GLN A 373 2.47 -30.81 29.45
N LYS A 374 1.56 -30.97 30.42
CA LYS A 374 0.49 -30.01 30.74
C LYS A 374 1.12 -28.60 30.74
N ARG A 375 0.70 -27.73 29.82
CA ARG A 375 0.88 -26.29 29.96
C ARG A 375 -0.47 -25.64 30.16
N ALA A 376 -0.50 -24.80 31.18
CA ALA A 376 -1.65 -24.23 31.82
C ALA A 376 -2.52 -23.43 30.85
N HIS A 377 -3.82 -23.64 30.98
CA HIS A 377 -4.83 -22.67 30.62
C HIS A 377 -4.81 -21.56 31.68
N GLY A 378 -4.85 -20.30 31.25
CA GLY A 378 -5.17 -19.15 32.11
C GLY A 378 -3.98 -18.24 32.42
N ASP A 379 -4.14 -16.97 32.05
CA ASP A 379 -3.59 -15.78 32.73
C ASP A 379 -2.26 -15.14 32.27
N ASP A 380 -1.53 -15.68 31.28
CA ASP A 380 -0.33 -15.00 30.73
C ASP A 380 -0.61 -14.04 29.54
N PHE A 381 -1.86 -13.93 29.08
CA PHE A 381 -2.20 -13.10 27.92
C PHE A 381 -2.43 -11.63 28.28
N ASP A 382 -2.99 -11.34 29.46
CA ASP A 382 -3.35 -9.97 29.86
C ASP A 382 -2.15 -9.19 30.44
N ALA A 383 -1.16 -9.87 31.03
CA ALA A 383 0.05 -9.23 31.56
C ALA A 383 1.03 -8.75 30.46
N ASN A 384 0.95 -9.31 29.25
CA ASN A 384 1.80 -8.93 28.11
C ASN A 384 1.26 -7.77 27.27
N ILE A 385 0.02 -7.32 27.50
CA ILE A 385 -0.57 -6.17 26.79
C ILE A 385 -0.05 -4.84 27.35
N THR A 386 0.32 -4.79 28.64
CA THR A 386 0.77 -3.55 29.29
C THR A 386 2.23 -3.15 28.99
N ALA A 387 3.03 -4.04 28.41
CA ALA A 387 4.46 -3.80 28.14
C ALA A 387 4.82 -3.83 26.64
N SER A 388 3.85 -3.71 25.72
CA SER A 388 4.18 -3.62 24.30
C SER A 388 4.81 -2.25 24.00
N PRO A 389 6.01 -2.19 23.40
CA PRO A 389 6.70 -0.93 23.11
C PRO A 389 5.93 -0.03 22.13
N THR A 390 4.89 -0.56 21.48
CA THR A 390 4.01 0.12 20.52
C THR A 390 2.73 0.69 21.11
N ASN A 391 2.46 0.53 22.43
CA ASN A 391 1.20 0.97 23.06
C ASN A 391 0.89 2.46 22.86
N ALA A 392 1.93 3.31 22.83
CA ALA A 392 1.79 4.75 22.58
C ALA A 392 1.25 5.08 21.17
N LEU A 393 1.30 4.14 20.22
CA LEU A 393 0.82 4.33 18.86
C LEU A 393 -0.66 3.96 18.68
N TYR A 394 -1.27 3.24 19.63
CA TYR A 394 -2.65 2.77 19.47
C TYR A 394 -3.64 3.92 19.31
N GLY A 395 -3.62 4.89 20.23
CA GLY A 395 -4.51 6.06 20.18
C GLY A 395 -4.38 6.82 18.85
N PRO A 396 -3.17 7.27 18.46
CA PRO A 396 -2.94 7.98 17.20
C PRO A 396 -3.35 7.20 15.95
N VAL A 397 -3.03 5.91 15.86
CA VAL A 397 -3.37 5.07 14.69
C VAL A 397 -4.88 4.90 14.56
N PHE A 398 -5.60 4.60 15.64
CA PHE A 398 -7.05 4.43 15.57
C PHE A 398 -7.79 5.76 15.40
N LEU A 399 -7.25 6.87 15.91
CA LEU A 399 -7.78 8.20 15.61
C LEU A 399 -7.58 8.57 14.14
N ALA A 400 -6.40 8.29 13.56
CA ALA A 400 -6.15 8.44 12.14
C ALA A 400 -7.09 7.59 11.29
N ALA A 401 -7.35 6.34 11.69
CA ALA A 401 -8.29 5.46 11.00
C ALA A 401 -9.71 6.02 11.02
N LEU A 402 -10.18 6.49 12.19
CA LEU A 402 -11.49 7.08 12.35
C LEU A 402 -11.64 8.34 11.49
N ILE A 403 -10.66 9.25 11.51
CA ILE A 403 -10.69 10.45 10.69
C ILE A 403 -10.75 10.07 9.22
N SER A 404 -9.88 9.16 8.76
CA SER A 404 -9.86 8.73 7.35
C SER A 404 -11.24 8.23 6.92
N LEU A 405 -11.82 7.28 7.66
CA LEU A 405 -13.13 6.69 7.34
C LEU A 405 -14.30 7.69 7.34
N VAL A 406 -14.22 8.75 8.15
CA VAL A 406 -15.24 9.81 8.18
C VAL A 406 -14.97 10.84 7.08
N SER A 407 -13.70 11.13 6.79
CA SER A 407 -13.27 12.22 5.92
C SER A 407 -13.19 11.89 4.45
N THR A 408 -13.12 10.60 4.07
CA THR A 408 -13.11 10.18 2.65
C THR A 408 -14.34 10.72 1.89
N ASN A 409 -15.41 11.02 2.63
CA ASN A 409 -16.63 11.61 2.10
C ASN A 409 -16.49 13.11 1.76
N TRP A 410 -15.45 13.83 2.20
CA TRP A 410 -15.37 15.29 2.02
C TRP A 410 -15.27 15.72 0.55
N GLU A 411 -14.54 14.99 -0.29
CA GLU A 411 -14.51 15.25 -1.74
C GLU A 411 -15.84 14.90 -2.41
N ILE A 412 -16.51 13.81 -2.01
CA ILE A 412 -17.84 13.45 -2.50
C ILE A 412 -18.85 14.54 -2.11
N ILE A 413 -18.80 15.01 -0.86
CA ILE A 413 -19.65 16.08 -0.31
C ILE A 413 -19.43 17.39 -1.10
N MET A 414 -18.17 17.77 -1.36
CA MET A 414 -17.84 18.99 -2.11
C MET A 414 -18.16 18.89 -3.61
N ALA A 415 -18.14 17.68 -4.19
CA ALA A 415 -18.38 17.48 -5.63
C ALA A 415 -19.85 17.22 -5.98
N THR A 416 -20.70 16.83 -5.02
CA THR A 416 -22.07 16.36 -5.32
C THR A 416 -23.19 17.16 -4.66
N ASP A 417 -22.92 18.12 -3.76
CA ASP A 417 -23.96 18.82 -2.96
C ASP A 417 -24.94 17.86 -2.25
N ILE A 418 -24.56 16.59 -2.07
CA ILE A 418 -25.40 15.55 -1.44
C ILE A 418 -24.93 15.30 0.00
N SER A 419 -25.90 15.32 0.91
CA SER A 419 -25.79 15.07 2.35
C SER A 419 -25.14 13.70 2.69
N PRO A 420 -24.37 13.60 3.80
CA PRO A 420 -23.36 12.57 4.04
C PRO A 420 -23.96 11.31 4.68
N LEU A 421 -24.95 10.71 4.04
CA LEU A 421 -25.26 9.31 4.32
C LEU A 421 -24.48 8.45 3.30
N PRO A 422 -23.89 7.32 3.72
CA PRO A 422 -23.09 6.50 2.83
C PRO A 422 -23.96 6.11 1.65
N THR A 423 -23.57 6.45 0.43
CA THR A 423 -24.35 6.17 -0.78
C THR A 423 -24.68 4.68 -0.91
N THR A 424 -23.82 3.79 -0.38
CA THR A 424 -24.08 2.36 -0.21
C THR A 424 -25.13 2.03 0.85
N LEU A 425 -25.19 2.74 1.97
CA LEU A 425 -26.20 2.52 3.02
C LEU A 425 -27.57 3.08 2.60
N ILE A 426 -27.59 4.23 1.92
CA ILE A 426 -28.80 4.78 1.30
C ILE A 426 -29.29 3.84 0.20
N TRP A 427 -28.41 3.37 -0.69
CA TRP A 427 -28.78 2.44 -1.75
C TRP A 427 -29.24 1.08 -1.20
N LEU A 428 -28.60 0.55 -0.14
CA LEU A 428 -29.02 -0.68 0.53
C LEU A 428 -30.39 -0.49 1.23
N ILE A 429 -30.60 0.64 1.90
CA ILE A 429 -31.88 0.97 2.54
C ILE A 429 -32.98 1.18 1.48
N GLN A 430 -32.66 1.81 0.35
CA GLN A 430 -33.58 2.04 -0.77
C GLN A 430 -33.91 0.75 -1.54
N SER A 431 -32.95 -0.17 -1.69
CA SER A 431 -33.16 -1.47 -2.34
C SER A 431 -33.87 -2.50 -1.45
N LEU A 432 -33.79 -2.35 -0.12
CA LEU A 432 -34.53 -3.16 0.86
C LEU A 432 -35.92 -2.59 1.21
N SER A 433 -36.28 -1.41 0.69
CA SER A 433 -37.60 -0.76 0.89
C SER A 433 -38.54 -0.92 -0.31
N ILE A 434 -38.18 -1.78 -1.26
CA ILE A 434 -39.05 -2.37 -2.30
C ILE A 434 -39.28 -3.83 -1.92
#